data_AF-A0A7U4DE47-F1
#
_entry.id   AF-A0A7U4DE47-F1
#
_cell.length_a   1.000
_cell.length_b   1.000
_cell.length_c   1.000
_cell.angle_alpha   90.00
_cell.angle_beta   90.00
_cell.angle_gamma   90.00
#
_symmetry.space_group_name_H-M   'P 1'
#
loop_
_entity.id
_entity.type
_entity.pdbx_description
1 polymer ?
#
loop_
_entity_poly.entity_id
_entity_poly.type
_entity_poly.pdbx_seq_one_letter_code
_entity_poly.pdbx_strand_id
1 'polypeptide(L)'
;MLERPITFFFRGGQQLVENVVPTMTVLQFLREYTQTGKTRQTGTKEGCAEGDCGACTVVIGELVNDNLQLRSVNACIQFLPTLDGKALFTVEDLHSLLPVQDGTLHPVQQAMVDMHGSQCGFCTPGFIMSLWSMYENEQHSPSKDKISDYLSGNLCRCTGYRPILDAAQKAYDYPRVVLQRQKVIDVLKEIKALPALHLNDQKQQFFAPKTLQDFATLRLQLPQARIVAGSTDVGLWVTKQGRDLGDMLYIGQVEELKKIVVTDHALTIGANVSLSDALIKISDFYPDFQELQRRFASMPIKNAGTLGGNIANGSPIGDSMPALITLGTRLILRVGEQTREIALEDFYLDYQKTALQLGEFVEAIVIPLREGQTRFKFASYKIAKRFEQDISAVCAAISCELDNDDVTYNVRIAFGGMAAIPKRAKYAEAILEGQQITAELIVQAQQALSQDYQPLDDGRASSAYRLHVAKNCLQRFYVEKILSQTITRVNDLIAMVEI
;
A
#
# COMPACT_ATOMS: atom_id res chain seq x y z
N MET A 1 -12.70 7.57 25.76
CA MET A 1 -12.72 6.19 25.23
C MET A 1 -13.44 5.30 26.22
N LEU A 2 -13.98 4.17 25.77
CA LEU A 2 -14.70 3.21 26.62
C LEU A 2 -14.21 1.79 26.33
N GLU A 3 -14.01 0.99 27.38
CA GLU A 3 -13.86 -0.45 27.22
C GLU A 3 -15.17 -1.04 26.70
N ARG A 4 -15.15 -1.57 25.48
CA ARG A 4 -16.33 -2.15 24.82
C ARG A 4 -15.94 -3.22 23.80
N PRO A 5 -16.86 -4.10 23.38
CA PRO A 5 -16.66 -4.99 22.24
C PRO A 5 -16.19 -4.28 20.97
N ILE A 6 -15.34 -4.96 20.20
CA ILE A 6 -15.08 -4.65 18.79
C ILE A 6 -16.41 -4.79 18.06
N THR A 7 -16.85 -3.73 17.39
CA THR A 7 -18.16 -3.70 16.73
C THR A 7 -17.99 -3.41 15.24
N PHE A 8 -18.48 -4.32 14.39
CA PHE A 8 -18.34 -4.21 12.94
C PHE A 8 -19.54 -4.86 12.23
N PHE A 9 -19.77 -4.53 10.96
CA PHE A 9 -20.79 -5.21 10.14
C PHE A 9 -20.26 -6.54 9.62
N PHE A 10 -21.00 -7.62 9.83
CA PHE A 10 -20.65 -8.94 9.33
C PHE A 10 -21.92 -9.80 9.18
N ARG A 11 -22.02 -10.53 8.06
CA ARG A 11 -23.14 -11.45 7.76
C ARG A 11 -24.54 -10.83 7.91
N GLY A 12 -24.69 -9.60 7.40
CA GLY A 12 -25.99 -8.93 7.32
C GLY A 12 -26.39 -8.10 8.55
N GLY A 13 -25.54 -8.03 9.58
CA GLY A 13 -25.84 -7.25 10.78
C GLY A 13 -24.61 -6.86 11.59
N GLN A 14 -24.86 -6.32 12.78
CA GLN A 14 -23.81 -5.92 13.71
C GLN A 14 -23.22 -7.14 14.42
N GLN A 15 -21.90 -7.26 14.38
CA GLN A 15 -21.13 -8.27 15.08
C GLN A 15 -20.36 -7.63 16.23
N LEU A 16 -20.53 -8.20 17.42
CA LEU A 16 -19.81 -7.82 18.63
C LEU A 16 -18.80 -8.92 18.96
N VAL A 17 -17.56 -8.53 19.26
CA VAL A 17 -16.48 -9.44 19.66
C VAL A 17 -15.80 -8.91 20.91
N GLU A 18 -15.75 -9.74 21.94
CA GLU A 18 -15.17 -9.46 23.25
C GLU A 18 -14.14 -10.54 23.62
N ASN A 19 -13.33 -10.24 24.63
CA ASN A 19 -12.38 -11.18 25.24
C ASN A 19 -11.40 -11.79 24.21
N VAL A 20 -10.86 -10.93 23.35
CA VAL A 20 -9.84 -11.28 22.35
C VAL A 20 -8.56 -10.52 22.62
N VAL A 21 -7.43 -11.16 22.29
CA VAL A 21 -6.14 -10.47 22.30
C VAL A 21 -6.11 -9.41 21.20
N PRO A 22 -5.57 -8.20 21.44
CA PRO A 22 -5.54 -7.13 20.43
C PRO A 22 -4.82 -7.47 19.11
N THR A 23 -3.94 -8.46 19.14
CA THR A 23 -3.18 -8.95 17.97
C THR A 23 -3.86 -10.10 17.24
N MET A 24 -5.05 -10.54 17.67
CA MET A 24 -5.83 -11.56 16.95
C MET A 24 -6.07 -11.09 15.52
N THR A 25 -5.71 -11.91 14.53
CA THR A 25 -5.90 -11.56 13.13
C THR A 25 -7.35 -11.80 12.70
N VAL A 26 -7.79 -11.10 11.64
CA VAL A 26 -9.11 -11.36 11.02
C VAL A 26 -9.20 -12.81 10.55
N LEU A 27 -8.10 -13.40 10.08
CA LEU A 27 -8.09 -14.80 9.66
C LEU A 27 -8.32 -15.77 10.82
N GLN A 28 -7.65 -15.56 11.95
CA GLN A 28 -7.88 -16.33 13.18
C GLN A 28 -9.32 -16.17 13.66
N PHE A 29 -9.85 -14.95 13.65
CA PHE A 29 -11.26 -14.71 13.96
C PHE A 29 -12.19 -15.56 13.10
N LEU A 30 -12.02 -15.54 11.78
CA LEU A 30 -12.89 -16.27 10.86
C LEU A 30 -12.84 -17.80 11.08
N ARG A 31 -11.65 -18.34 11.35
CA ARG A 31 -11.40 -19.79 11.32
C ARG A 31 -11.45 -20.46 12.69
N GLU A 32 -11.03 -19.76 13.73
CA GLU A 32 -10.73 -20.35 15.04
C GLU A 32 -11.62 -19.82 16.16
N TYR A 33 -12.22 -18.64 16.00
CA TYR A 33 -13.05 -18.06 17.04
C TYR A 33 -14.35 -18.85 17.25
N THR A 34 -14.43 -19.55 18.39
CA THR A 34 -15.57 -20.41 18.76
C THR A 34 -16.25 -19.90 20.02
N GLN A 35 -16.94 -18.76 19.93
CA GLN A 35 -17.98 -18.43 20.92
C GLN A 35 -19.26 -19.22 20.62
N THR A 36 -20.02 -19.53 21.67
CA THR A 36 -21.27 -20.28 21.63
C THR A 36 -22.21 -19.74 20.54
N GLY A 37 -22.67 -20.61 19.64
CA GLY A 37 -23.62 -20.25 18.57
C GLY A 37 -23.01 -19.69 17.28
N LYS A 38 -21.68 -19.58 17.16
CA LYS A 38 -21.02 -19.12 15.91
C LYS A 38 -20.50 -20.29 15.06
N THR A 39 -20.72 -20.20 13.75
CA THR A 39 -20.17 -21.16 12.76
C THR A 39 -18.86 -20.63 12.19
N ARG A 40 -17.79 -21.44 12.25
CA ARG A 40 -16.49 -21.12 11.65
C ARG A 40 -16.63 -20.82 10.15
N GLN A 41 -16.01 -19.74 9.68
CA GLN A 41 -15.94 -19.37 8.27
C GLN A 41 -14.57 -19.80 7.73
N THR A 42 -14.52 -21.01 7.18
CA THR A 42 -13.26 -21.65 6.81
C THR A 42 -12.90 -21.47 5.34
N GLY A 43 -13.73 -20.79 4.55
CA GLY A 43 -13.53 -20.46 3.15
C GLY A 43 -12.26 -19.63 2.94
N THR A 44 -12.06 -18.59 3.74
CA THR A 44 -10.80 -17.83 3.79
C THR A 44 -9.66 -18.71 4.31
N LYS A 45 -8.52 -18.75 3.58
CA LYS A 45 -7.43 -19.70 3.85
C LYS A 45 -6.16 -19.02 4.35
N GLU A 46 -5.39 -19.74 5.16
CA GLU A 46 -3.99 -19.38 5.44
C GLU A 46 -3.07 -20.08 4.42
N GLY A 47 -2.29 -19.30 3.67
CA GLY A 47 -1.30 -19.84 2.74
C GLY A 47 0.14 -19.47 3.13
N CYS A 48 0.39 -18.19 3.43
CA CYS A 48 1.72 -17.67 3.74
C CYS A 48 1.82 -16.93 5.08
N ALA A 49 0.74 -16.38 5.61
CA ALA A 49 0.73 -15.53 6.82
C ALA A 49 1.59 -14.24 6.78
N GLU A 50 1.90 -13.72 5.58
CA GLU A 50 2.65 -12.46 5.40
C GLU A 50 2.06 -11.51 4.36
N GLY A 51 0.87 -11.82 3.84
CA GLY A 51 0.19 -10.97 2.85
C GLY A 51 0.57 -11.24 1.38
N ASP A 52 1.54 -12.10 1.11
CA ASP A 52 2.04 -12.34 -0.26
C ASP A 52 1.11 -13.17 -1.15
N CYS A 53 0.52 -14.25 -0.62
CA CYS A 53 -0.16 -15.24 -1.47
C CYS A 53 -1.61 -14.90 -1.86
N GLY A 54 -2.27 -14.00 -1.12
CA GLY A 54 -3.69 -13.65 -1.33
C GLY A 54 -4.73 -14.75 -1.04
N ALA A 55 -4.36 -15.94 -0.56
CA ALA A 55 -5.34 -16.99 -0.22
C ALA A 55 -6.29 -16.58 0.92
N CYS A 56 -5.88 -15.59 1.71
CA CYS A 56 -6.65 -15.01 2.81
C CYS A 56 -7.41 -13.74 2.43
N THR A 57 -7.51 -13.40 1.14
CA THR A 57 -8.16 -12.14 0.73
C THR A 57 -9.61 -12.11 1.16
N VAL A 58 -9.97 -11.01 1.82
CA VAL A 58 -11.34 -10.61 2.19
C VAL A 58 -11.59 -9.20 1.69
N VAL A 59 -12.83 -8.72 1.73
CA VAL A 59 -13.15 -7.34 1.38
C VAL A 59 -13.66 -6.59 2.61
N ILE A 60 -13.08 -5.42 2.86
CA ILE A 60 -13.51 -4.50 3.91
C ILE A 60 -14.31 -3.36 3.28
N GLY A 61 -15.43 -3.02 3.90
CA GLY A 61 -16.19 -1.81 3.63
C GLY A 61 -15.94 -0.72 4.66
N GLU A 62 -15.68 0.50 4.21
CA GLU A 62 -15.49 1.68 5.08
C GLU A 62 -16.33 2.85 4.56
N LEU A 63 -16.82 3.69 5.48
CA LEU A 63 -17.52 4.92 5.11
C LEU A 63 -16.50 6.02 4.78
N VAL A 64 -16.51 6.46 3.52
CA VAL A 64 -15.71 7.58 3.02
C VAL A 64 -16.66 8.58 2.38
N ASN A 65 -16.72 9.81 2.90
CA ASN A 65 -17.68 10.84 2.45
C ASN A 65 -19.12 10.30 2.37
N ASP A 66 -19.59 9.63 3.43
CA ASP A 66 -20.89 8.95 3.54
C ASP A 66 -21.18 7.84 2.51
N ASN A 67 -20.20 7.46 1.69
CA ASN A 67 -20.31 6.38 0.72
C ASN A 67 -19.57 5.13 1.21
N LEU A 68 -20.09 3.96 0.85
CA LEU A 68 -19.42 2.69 1.13
C LEU A 68 -18.31 2.43 0.11
N GLN A 69 -17.07 2.52 0.56
CA GLN A 69 -15.89 2.14 -0.21
C GLN A 69 -15.50 0.70 0.12
N LEU A 70 -15.31 -0.14 -0.91
CA LEU A 70 -14.98 -1.56 -0.76
C LEU A 70 -13.55 -1.84 -1.23
N ARG A 71 -12.74 -2.46 -0.38
CA ARG A 71 -11.34 -2.78 -0.66
C ARG A 71 -10.98 -4.20 -0.28
N SER A 72 -10.29 -4.90 -1.17
CA SER A 72 -9.65 -6.17 -0.83
C SER A 72 -8.46 -5.94 0.11
N VAL A 73 -8.30 -6.81 1.11
CA VAL A 73 -7.18 -6.81 2.07
C VAL A 73 -6.79 -8.25 2.44
N ASN A 74 -5.61 -8.43 3.04
CA ASN A 74 -5.16 -9.73 3.53
C ASN A 74 -5.57 -9.97 4.98
N ALA A 75 -6.51 -10.89 5.22
CA ALA A 75 -6.99 -11.19 6.58
C ALA A 75 -5.91 -11.73 7.52
N CYS A 76 -4.85 -12.35 7.00
CA CYS A 76 -3.81 -12.98 7.82
C CYS A 76 -2.92 -12.00 8.59
N ILE A 77 -2.84 -10.74 8.17
CA ILE A 77 -1.99 -9.71 8.80
C ILE A 77 -2.80 -8.49 9.26
N GLN A 78 -4.11 -8.50 9.03
CA GLN A 78 -5.03 -7.50 9.55
C GLN A 78 -5.44 -7.88 10.97
N PHE A 79 -5.22 -7.02 11.97
CA PHE A 79 -5.70 -7.27 13.32
C PHE A 79 -7.21 -7.02 13.45
N LEU A 80 -7.91 -7.88 14.15
CA LEU A 80 -9.36 -7.84 14.33
C LEU A 80 -9.88 -6.51 14.89
N PRO A 81 -9.25 -5.88 15.91
CA PRO A 81 -9.74 -4.60 16.45
C PRO A 81 -9.80 -3.47 15.43
N THR A 82 -9.02 -3.54 14.35
CA THR A 82 -9.03 -2.54 13.28
C THR A 82 -10.31 -2.57 12.43
N LEU A 83 -11.13 -3.63 12.55
CA LEU A 83 -12.44 -3.72 11.92
C LEU A 83 -13.51 -2.89 12.64
N ASP A 84 -13.23 -2.35 13.82
CA ASP A 84 -14.20 -1.53 14.54
C ASP A 84 -14.67 -0.34 13.69
N GLY A 85 -15.99 -0.27 13.46
CA GLY A 85 -16.60 0.72 12.56
C GLY A 85 -16.54 0.39 11.07
N LYS A 86 -16.16 -0.84 10.68
CA LYS A 86 -16.05 -1.29 9.28
C LYS A 86 -17.00 -2.45 8.97
N ALA A 87 -17.12 -2.80 7.71
CA ALA A 87 -17.81 -4.00 7.23
C ALA A 87 -16.81 -5.07 6.78
N LEU A 88 -17.09 -6.34 7.05
CA LEU A 88 -16.29 -7.48 6.59
C LEU A 88 -17.13 -8.36 5.67
N PHE A 89 -16.55 -8.72 4.52
CA PHE A 89 -17.12 -9.66 3.55
C PHE A 89 -16.13 -10.76 3.21
N THR A 90 -16.64 -11.98 3.15
CA THR A 90 -15.90 -13.23 2.90
C THR A 90 -16.49 -14.00 1.72
N VAL A 91 -15.84 -15.08 1.30
CA VAL A 91 -16.29 -15.88 0.14
C VAL A 91 -17.66 -16.52 0.40
N GLU A 92 -17.95 -16.87 1.65
CA GLU A 92 -19.24 -17.43 2.08
C GLU A 92 -20.38 -16.42 1.97
N ASP A 93 -20.08 -15.12 2.15
CA ASP A 93 -21.09 -14.07 2.14
C ASP A 93 -21.70 -13.85 0.75
N LEU A 94 -20.97 -14.18 -0.33
CA LEU A 94 -21.44 -13.93 -1.69
C LEU A 94 -22.73 -14.70 -2.04
N HIS A 95 -22.96 -15.85 -1.43
CA HIS A 95 -24.21 -16.60 -1.58
C HIS A 95 -25.39 -15.84 -0.96
N SER A 96 -25.20 -15.20 0.19
CA SER A 96 -26.24 -14.43 0.88
C SER A 96 -26.64 -13.15 0.13
N LEU A 97 -25.86 -12.71 -0.86
CA LEU A 97 -26.18 -11.57 -1.71
C LEU A 97 -27.17 -11.92 -2.83
N LEU A 98 -27.41 -13.21 -3.08
CA LEU A 98 -28.30 -13.66 -4.14
C LEU A 98 -29.77 -13.41 -3.78
N PRO A 99 -30.59 -12.99 -4.75
CA PRO A 99 -32.02 -12.75 -4.52
C PRO A 99 -32.80 -14.03 -4.22
N VAL A 100 -32.31 -15.17 -4.70
CA VAL A 100 -32.90 -16.50 -4.50
C VAL A 100 -31.82 -17.43 -3.96
N GLN A 101 -32.16 -18.20 -2.93
CA GLN A 101 -31.26 -19.14 -2.25
C GLN A 101 -31.55 -20.57 -2.73
N ASP A 102 -31.41 -20.81 -4.04
CA ASP A 102 -31.71 -22.09 -4.71
C ASP A 102 -30.46 -22.93 -5.06
N GLY A 103 -29.30 -22.52 -4.54
CA GLY A 103 -28.01 -23.13 -4.86
C GLY A 103 -27.27 -22.47 -6.02
N THR A 104 -27.83 -21.41 -6.62
CA THR A 104 -27.06 -20.55 -7.53
C THR A 104 -25.84 -19.95 -6.84
N LEU A 105 -24.79 -19.72 -7.65
CA LEU A 105 -23.56 -19.08 -7.23
C LEU A 105 -23.56 -17.61 -7.64
N HIS A 106 -22.80 -16.78 -6.92
CA HIS A 106 -22.54 -15.41 -7.35
C HIS A 106 -21.86 -15.41 -8.74
N PRO A 107 -22.12 -14.45 -9.65
CA PRO A 107 -21.52 -14.38 -10.99
C PRO A 107 -20.00 -14.63 -11.04
N VAL A 108 -19.25 -14.01 -10.12
CA VAL A 108 -17.79 -14.24 -9.98
C VAL A 108 -17.45 -15.70 -9.63
N GLN A 109 -18.23 -16.35 -8.75
CA GLN A 109 -18.04 -17.75 -8.39
C GLN A 109 -18.42 -18.67 -9.55
N GLN A 110 -19.55 -18.41 -10.23
CA GLN A 110 -19.99 -19.21 -11.38
C GLN A 110 -18.99 -19.12 -12.54
N ALA A 111 -18.48 -17.93 -12.84
CA ALA A 111 -17.47 -17.74 -13.87
C ALA A 111 -16.20 -18.56 -13.61
N MET A 112 -15.77 -18.66 -12.35
CA MET A 112 -14.61 -19.47 -11.97
C MET A 112 -14.85 -20.97 -12.19
N VAL A 113 -16.08 -21.45 -12.06
CA VAL A 113 -16.46 -22.83 -12.38
C VAL A 113 -16.46 -23.03 -13.90
N ASP A 114 -17.20 -22.19 -14.63
CA ASP A 114 -17.43 -22.35 -16.06
C ASP A 114 -16.15 -22.18 -16.90
N MET A 115 -15.23 -21.33 -16.46
CA MET A 115 -13.95 -21.09 -17.15
C MET A 115 -12.81 -21.95 -16.63
N HIS A 116 -13.09 -22.96 -15.79
CA HIS A 116 -12.08 -23.83 -15.19
C HIS A 116 -10.99 -23.06 -14.42
N GLY A 117 -11.37 -21.96 -13.77
CA GLY A 117 -10.50 -21.09 -12.97
C GLY A 117 -10.03 -21.71 -11.65
N SER A 118 -10.45 -22.93 -11.33
CA SER A 118 -10.12 -23.64 -10.09
C SER A 118 -9.67 -25.08 -10.38
N GLN A 119 -8.52 -25.47 -9.81
CA GLN A 119 -8.04 -26.86 -9.81
C GLN A 119 -8.00 -27.42 -8.37
N CYS A 120 -6.89 -27.21 -7.63
CA CYS A 120 -6.80 -27.66 -6.24
C CYS A 120 -7.77 -26.94 -5.29
N GLY A 121 -8.33 -25.81 -5.70
CA GLY A 121 -9.33 -25.05 -4.95
C GLY A 121 -8.78 -24.16 -3.82
N PHE A 122 -7.51 -24.31 -3.41
CA PHE A 122 -7.00 -23.65 -2.20
C PHE A 122 -6.90 -22.12 -2.33
N CYS A 123 -6.41 -21.61 -3.47
CA CYS A 123 -6.32 -20.17 -3.73
C CYS A 123 -7.66 -19.55 -4.19
N THR A 124 -8.62 -20.37 -4.61
CA THR A 124 -9.85 -19.95 -5.28
C THR A 124 -10.66 -18.94 -4.46
N PRO A 125 -10.87 -19.11 -3.13
CA PRO A 125 -11.53 -18.10 -2.30
C PRO A 125 -10.88 -16.71 -2.36
N GLY A 126 -9.55 -16.65 -2.30
CA GLY A 126 -8.81 -15.40 -2.39
C GLY A 126 -8.97 -14.69 -3.74
N PHE A 127 -8.91 -15.46 -4.83
CA PHE A 127 -9.19 -14.94 -6.17
C PHE A 127 -10.63 -14.44 -6.31
N ILE A 128 -11.61 -15.20 -5.82
CA ILE A 128 -13.02 -14.80 -5.85
C ILE A 128 -13.21 -13.47 -5.12
N MET A 129 -12.59 -13.27 -3.96
CA MET A 129 -12.74 -12.01 -3.21
C MET A 129 -12.05 -10.81 -3.88
N SER A 130 -10.89 -11.00 -4.51
CA SER A 130 -10.26 -9.96 -5.33
C SER A 130 -11.12 -9.60 -6.55
N LEU A 131 -11.65 -10.61 -7.25
CA LEU A 131 -12.56 -10.41 -8.38
C LEU A 131 -13.89 -9.81 -7.97
N TRP A 132 -14.42 -10.13 -6.78
CA TRP A 132 -15.62 -9.50 -6.24
C TRP A 132 -15.37 -8.03 -5.89
N SER A 133 -14.21 -7.71 -5.32
CA SER A 133 -13.80 -6.31 -5.12
C SER A 133 -13.71 -5.54 -6.44
N MET A 134 -13.15 -6.14 -7.50
CA MET A 134 -13.16 -5.57 -8.84
C MET A 134 -14.60 -5.40 -9.36
N TYR A 135 -15.40 -6.45 -9.28
CA TYR A 135 -16.80 -6.47 -9.72
C TYR A 135 -17.63 -5.36 -9.07
N GLU A 136 -17.43 -5.07 -7.78
CA GLU A 136 -18.12 -3.98 -7.07
C GLU A 136 -17.60 -2.57 -7.39
N ASN A 137 -16.37 -2.43 -7.86
CA ASN A 137 -15.77 -1.14 -8.18
C ASN A 137 -15.84 -0.80 -9.68
N GLU A 138 -15.97 -1.80 -10.55
CA GLU A 138 -16.01 -1.66 -12.00
C GLU A 138 -17.38 -2.06 -12.54
N GLN A 139 -18.14 -1.10 -13.07
CA GLN A 139 -19.48 -1.32 -13.62
C GLN A 139 -19.48 -2.19 -14.88
N HIS A 140 -18.41 -2.13 -15.66
CA HIS A 140 -18.22 -2.88 -16.89
C HIS A 140 -16.95 -3.72 -16.80
N SER A 141 -16.85 -4.76 -17.64
CA SER A 141 -15.67 -5.62 -17.71
C SER A 141 -14.40 -4.80 -18.00
N PRO A 142 -13.41 -4.77 -17.08
CA PRO A 142 -12.22 -3.98 -17.28
C PRO A 142 -11.24 -4.64 -18.27
N SER A 143 -10.20 -3.90 -18.68
CA SER A 143 -9.12 -4.45 -19.51
C SER A 143 -8.34 -5.54 -18.78
N LYS A 144 -7.67 -6.43 -19.52
CA LYS A 144 -6.85 -7.50 -18.94
C LYS A 144 -5.75 -6.97 -18.01
N ASP A 145 -5.15 -5.84 -18.34
CA ASP A 145 -4.15 -5.19 -17.48
C ASP A 145 -4.74 -4.77 -16.13
N LYS A 146 -5.92 -4.16 -16.15
CA LYS A 146 -6.59 -3.73 -14.91
C LYS A 146 -7.07 -4.94 -14.10
N ILE A 147 -7.52 -6.02 -14.76
CA ILE A 147 -7.80 -7.30 -14.08
C ILE A 147 -6.53 -7.83 -13.42
N SER A 148 -5.38 -7.80 -14.10
CA SER A 148 -4.08 -8.19 -13.53
C SER A 148 -3.74 -7.36 -12.31
N ASP A 149 -3.96 -6.04 -12.36
CA ASP A 149 -3.69 -5.15 -11.22
C ASP A 149 -4.56 -5.53 -10.00
N TYR A 150 -5.83 -5.88 -10.18
CA TYR A 150 -6.69 -6.40 -9.09
C TYR A 150 -6.24 -7.76 -8.55
N LEU A 151 -5.68 -8.61 -9.42
CA LEU A 151 -5.20 -9.94 -9.07
C LEU A 151 -3.72 -9.99 -8.68
N SER A 152 -3.03 -8.85 -8.71
CA SER A 152 -1.64 -8.68 -8.29
C SER A 152 -1.40 -9.08 -6.84
N GLY A 153 -2.44 -9.44 -6.08
CA GLY A 153 -2.39 -9.94 -4.70
C GLY A 153 -2.42 -11.46 -4.56
N ASN A 154 -2.62 -12.22 -5.64
CA ASN A 154 -3.10 -13.60 -5.57
C ASN A 154 -2.19 -14.56 -6.35
N LEU A 155 -1.67 -15.57 -5.66
CA LEU A 155 -0.82 -16.59 -6.26
C LEU A 155 -1.59 -17.88 -6.52
N CYS A 156 -1.43 -18.43 -7.73
CA CYS A 156 -1.92 -19.75 -8.08
C CYS A 156 -0.78 -20.62 -8.61
N ARG A 157 -0.66 -21.85 -8.08
CA ARG A 157 0.37 -22.80 -8.53
C ARG A 157 -0.12 -23.81 -9.56
N CYS A 158 -1.43 -23.88 -9.81
CA CYS A 158 -2.05 -24.96 -10.60
C CYS A 158 -2.54 -24.50 -11.97
N THR A 159 -3.24 -23.37 -12.05
CA THR A 159 -4.03 -23.00 -13.25
C THR A 159 -3.24 -22.29 -14.35
N GLY A 160 -2.06 -21.78 -14.06
CA GLY A 160 -1.33 -20.90 -14.99
C GLY A 160 -2.03 -19.55 -15.24
N TYR A 161 -2.97 -19.14 -14.37
CA TYR A 161 -3.69 -17.85 -14.36
C TYR A 161 -4.65 -17.57 -15.53
N ARG A 162 -4.37 -18.03 -16.75
CA ARG A 162 -5.18 -17.77 -17.94
C ARG A 162 -6.70 -18.00 -17.72
N PRO A 163 -7.16 -19.15 -17.23
CA PRO A 163 -8.61 -19.38 -17.02
C PRO A 163 -9.22 -18.46 -15.95
N ILE A 164 -8.43 -17.96 -14.99
CA ILE A 164 -8.89 -17.02 -13.96
C ILE A 164 -9.11 -15.63 -14.57
N LEU A 165 -8.21 -15.19 -15.46
CA LEU A 165 -8.37 -13.94 -16.20
C LEU A 165 -9.60 -13.99 -17.11
N ASP A 166 -9.83 -15.13 -17.76
CA ASP A 166 -10.99 -15.33 -18.61
C ASP A 166 -12.29 -15.38 -17.77
N ALA A 167 -12.26 -15.99 -16.57
CA ALA A 167 -13.36 -15.95 -15.60
C ALA A 167 -13.71 -14.52 -15.15
N ALA A 168 -12.70 -13.67 -14.94
CA ALA A 168 -12.89 -12.28 -14.54
C ALA A 168 -13.73 -11.50 -15.56
N GLN A 169 -13.46 -11.70 -16.85
CA GLN A 169 -14.25 -11.10 -17.93
C GLN A 169 -15.62 -11.76 -18.05
N LYS A 170 -15.68 -13.09 -17.99
CA LYS A 170 -16.91 -13.89 -18.09
C LYS A 170 -17.94 -13.53 -17.01
N ALA A 171 -17.49 -13.12 -15.82
CA ALA A 171 -18.37 -12.71 -14.73
C ALA A 171 -19.36 -11.59 -15.09
N TYR A 172 -19.03 -10.76 -16.09
CA TYR A 172 -19.87 -9.65 -16.56
C TYR A 172 -20.93 -10.08 -17.59
N ASP A 173 -20.88 -11.33 -18.09
CA ASP A 173 -21.90 -11.88 -18.99
C ASP A 173 -23.13 -12.39 -18.23
N TYR A 174 -23.01 -12.63 -16.93
CA TYR A 174 -24.10 -13.11 -16.08
C TYR A 174 -24.93 -11.96 -15.52
N PRO A 175 -26.19 -12.20 -15.10
CA PRO A 175 -27.01 -11.19 -14.44
C PRO A 175 -26.29 -10.55 -13.26
N ARG A 176 -26.30 -9.21 -13.22
CA ARG A 176 -25.62 -8.44 -12.18
C ARG A 176 -26.24 -8.70 -10.82
N VAL A 177 -25.42 -9.09 -9.84
CA VAL A 177 -25.80 -9.09 -8.43
C VAL A 177 -25.34 -7.78 -7.81
N VAL A 178 -26.24 -7.10 -7.11
CA VAL A 178 -26.00 -5.77 -6.54
C VAL A 178 -25.99 -5.85 -5.03
N LEU A 179 -24.89 -5.43 -4.41
CA LEU A 179 -24.81 -5.27 -2.96
C LEU A 179 -25.80 -4.20 -2.49
N GLN A 180 -26.58 -4.51 -1.45
CA GLN A 180 -27.49 -3.56 -0.80
C GLN A 180 -26.70 -2.57 0.07
N ARG A 181 -25.94 -1.67 -0.57
CA ARG A 181 -24.99 -0.75 0.08
C ARG A 181 -25.62 0.08 1.19
N GLN A 182 -26.85 0.56 1.01
CA GLN A 182 -27.53 1.40 2.00
C GLN A 182 -27.68 0.71 3.36
N LYS A 183 -28.04 -0.59 3.38
CA LYS A 183 -28.16 -1.34 4.63
C LYS A 183 -26.84 -1.42 5.40
N VAL A 184 -25.74 -1.57 4.68
CA VAL A 184 -24.39 -1.57 5.27
C VAL A 184 -24.08 -0.17 5.82
N ILE A 185 -24.35 0.87 5.03
CA ILE A 185 -24.12 2.27 5.42
C ILE A 185 -24.86 2.62 6.71
N ASP A 186 -26.14 2.24 6.81
CA ASP A 186 -26.98 2.53 7.97
C ASP A 186 -26.38 1.92 9.26
N VAL A 187 -26.00 0.63 9.21
CA VAL A 187 -25.34 -0.04 10.33
C VAL A 187 -23.98 0.61 10.65
N LEU A 188 -23.17 0.93 9.64
CA LEU A 188 -21.87 1.58 9.89
C LEU A 188 -22.01 2.97 10.53
N LYS A 189 -23.08 3.72 10.22
CA LYS A 189 -23.38 5.01 10.89
C LYS A 189 -23.71 4.82 12.36
N GLU A 190 -24.49 3.79 12.70
CA GLU A 190 -24.78 3.44 14.09
C GLU A 190 -23.51 3.09 14.87
N ILE A 191 -22.64 2.25 14.29
CA ILE A 191 -21.37 1.87 14.91
C ILE A 191 -20.43 3.08 15.04
N LYS A 192 -20.39 3.97 14.04
CA LYS A 192 -19.58 5.20 14.07
C LYS A 192 -19.97 6.13 15.22
N ALA A 193 -21.23 6.12 15.66
CA ALA A 193 -21.70 6.91 16.80
C ALA A 193 -21.25 6.36 18.18
N LEU A 194 -20.77 5.12 18.25
CA LEU A 194 -20.27 4.53 19.50
C LEU A 194 -19.03 5.29 20.02
N PRO A 195 -18.74 5.26 21.33
CA PRO A 195 -17.49 5.80 21.86
C PRO A 195 -16.25 5.16 21.21
N ALA A 196 -15.14 5.89 21.19
CA ALA A 196 -13.83 5.39 20.75
C ALA A 196 -13.45 4.12 21.52
N LEU A 197 -13.02 3.08 20.77
CA LEU A 197 -12.74 1.75 21.30
C LEU A 197 -11.49 1.75 22.18
N HIS A 198 -11.59 1.09 23.32
CA HIS A 198 -10.46 0.66 24.15
C HIS A 198 -10.62 -0.83 24.42
N LEU A 199 -9.58 -1.62 24.18
CA LEU A 199 -9.50 -3.01 24.59
C LEU A 199 -8.39 -3.17 25.61
N ASN A 200 -8.63 -4.05 26.57
CA ASN A 200 -7.70 -4.40 27.62
C ASN A 200 -7.78 -5.91 27.85
N ASP A 201 -6.72 -6.64 27.53
CA ASP A 201 -6.64 -8.10 27.75
C ASP A 201 -5.81 -8.48 28.98
N GLN A 202 -5.55 -7.51 29.88
CA GLN A 202 -4.66 -7.58 31.03
C GLN A 202 -3.15 -7.56 30.71
N LYS A 203 -2.73 -7.84 29.46
CA LYS A 203 -1.33 -7.80 29.02
C LYS A 203 -1.02 -6.65 28.07
N GLN A 204 -1.98 -6.32 27.21
CA GLN A 204 -1.87 -5.29 26.18
C GLN A 204 -3.13 -4.45 26.14
N GLN A 205 -2.94 -3.16 25.87
CA GLN A 205 -4.04 -2.24 25.59
C GLN A 205 -4.08 -1.88 24.11
N PHE A 206 -5.27 -1.68 23.59
CA PHE A 206 -5.49 -1.14 22.24
C PHE A 206 -6.44 0.03 22.31
N PHE A 207 -5.99 1.18 21.83
CA PHE A 207 -6.77 2.42 21.80
C PHE A 207 -7.04 2.83 20.35
N ALA A 208 -8.30 3.13 20.02
CA ALA A 208 -8.71 3.67 18.71
C ALA A 208 -9.30 5.07 18.87
N PRO A 209 -8.47 6.11 19.08
CA PRO A 209 -8.93 7.49 19.12
C PRO A 209 -9.58 7.89 17.79
N LYS A 210 -10.56 8.79 17.86
CA LYS A 210 -11.33 9.28 16.70
C LYS A 210 -10.89 10.65 16.20
N THR A 211 -10.07 11.36 16.97
CA THR A 211 -9.59 12.70 16.64
C THR A 211 -8.08 12.77 16.78
N LEU A 212 -7.46 13.71 16.05
CA LEU A 212 -6.01 13.91 16.12
C LEU A 212 -5.57 14.37 17.51
N GLN A 213 -6.39 15.18 18.19
CA GLN A 213 -6.10 15.66 19.54
C GLN A 213 -6.12 14.52 20.57
N ASP A 214 -7.12 13.64 20.51
CA ASP A 214 -7.18 12.46 21.40
C ASP A 214 -5.97 11.54 21.16
N PHE A 215 -5.61 11.32 19.89
CA PHE A 215 -4.43 10.52 19.55
C PHE A 215 -3.13 11.16 20.05
N ALA A 216 -2.94 12.46 19.85
CA ALA A 216 -1.74 13.17 20.31
C ALA A 216 -1.63 13.14 21.85
N THR A 217 -2.74 13.27 22.55
CA THR A 217 -2.80 13.18 24.02
C THR A 217 -2.42 11.79 24.51
N LEU A 218 -2.99 10.74 23.91
CA LEU A 218 -2.62 9.35 24.20
C LEU A 218 -1.16 9.06 23.90
N ARG A 219 -0.65 9.58 22.78
CA ARG A 219 0.73 9.38 22.36
C ARG A 219 1.73 9.97 23.37
N LEU A 220 1.41 11.09 24.01
CA LEU A 220 2.21 11.66 25.10
C LEU A 220 2.19 10.79 26.37
N GLN A 221 1.03 10.22 26.70
CA GLN A 221 0.86 9.33 27.86
C GLN A 221 1.55 7.98 27.66
N LEU A 222 1.52 7.46 26.42
CA LEU A 222 2.06 6.16 26.01
C LEU A 222 3.09 6.34 24.88
N PRO A 223 4.24 6.99 25.15
CA PRO A 223 5.22 7.35 24.13
C PRO A 223 5.98 6.15 23.55
N GLN A 224 5.77 4.94 24.06
CA GLN A 224 6.31 3.69 23.51
C GLN A 224 5.26 2.82 22.84
N ALA A 225 3.96 3.15 22.98
CA ALA A 225 2.89 2.34 22.37
C ALA A 225 3.06 2.30 20.85
N ARG A 226 2.87 1.11 20.29
CA ARG A 226 3.02 0.87 18.86
C ARG A 226 1.88 1.54 18.11
N ILE A 227 2.22 2.47 17.23
CA ILE A 227 1.25 3.04 16.29
C ILE A 227 0.88 1.97 15.26
N VAL A 228 -0.41 1.73 15.07
CA VAL A 228 -0.96 0.77 14.12
C VAL A 228 -1.92 1.47 13.17
N ALA A 229 -1.82 1.13 11.88
CA ALA A 229 -2.76 1.53 10.83
C ALA A 229 -3.18 0.29 10.03
N GLY A 230 -2.68 0.15 8.81
CA GLY A 230 -2.94 -1.00 7.92
C GLY A 230 -2.36 -2.34 8.35
N SER A 231 -1.48 -2.36 9.36
CA SER A 231 -0.83 -3.57 9.89
C SER A 231 0.07 -4.35 8.91
N THR A 232 0.34 -3.82 7.71
CA THR A 232 1.08 -4.53 6.65
C THR A 232 2.56 -4.78 6.95
N ASP A 233 3.14 -4.09 7.92
CA ASP A 233 4.49 -4.36 8.47
C ASP A 233 4.39 -5.00 9.86
N VAL A 234 3.72 -4.33 10.80
CA VAL A 234 3.60 -4.79 12.20
C VAL A 234 2.88 -6.13 12.33
N GLY A 235 2.00 -6.48 11.38
CA GLY A 235 1.36 -7.79 11.32
C GLY A 235 2.37 -8.92 11.15
N LEU A 236 3.41 -8.73 10.33
CA LEU A 236 4.48 -9.72 10.12
C LEU A 236 5.35 -9.88 11.38
N TRP A 237 5.49 -8.83 12.20
CA TRP A 237 6.19 -8.94 13.48
C TRP A 237 5.47 -9.95 14.39
N VAL A 238 4.14 -10.01 14.33
CA VAL A 238 3.35 -10.99 15.08
C VAL A 238 3.36 -12.35 14.37
N THR A 239 2.92 -12.41 13.11
CA THR A 239 2.65 -13.68 12.41
C THR A 239 3.89 -14.45 11.99
N LYS A 240 4.99 -13.75 11.70
CA LYS A 240 6.26 -14.36 11.27
C LYS A 240 7.34 -14.32 12.32
N GLN A 241 7.41 -13.24 13.10
CA GLN A 241 8.48 -13.07 14.09
C GLN A 241 8.04 -13.42 15.52
N GLY A 242 6.74 -13.65 15.77
CA GLY A 242 6.22 -13.99 17.10
C GLY A 242 6.43 -12.88 18.14
N ARG A 243 6.57 -11.63 17.70
CA ARG A 243 6.84 -10.48 18.56
C ARG A 243 5.60 -10.02 19.30
N ASP A 244 5.80 -9.66 20.55
CA ASP A 244 4.85 -8.88 21.33
C ASP A 244 4.94 -7.40 20.91
N LEU A 245 3.78 -6.78 20.64
CA LEU A 245 3.70 -5.36 20.24
C LEU A 245 3.54 -4.41 21.43
N GLY A 246 3.20 -4.93 22.61
CA GLY A 246 2.80 -4.14 23.78
C GLY A 246 1.50 -3.38 23.54
N ASP A 247 1.38 -2.24 24.20
CA ASP A 247 0.26 -1.32 23.99
C ASP A 247 0.26 -0.75 22.57
N MET A 248 -0.94 -0.57 22.01
CA MET A 248 -1.15 -0.12 20.64
C MET A 248 -2.07 1.10 20.54
N LEU A 249 -1.71 2.01 19.64
CA LEU A 249 -2.51 3.18 19.28
C LEU A 249 -2.91 3.05 17.80
N TYR A 250 -4.19 2.83 17.55
CA TYR A 250 -4.74 2.70 16.20
C TYR A 250 -5.19 4.04 15.65
N ILE A 251 -4.58 4.47 14.55
CA ILE A 251 -4.90 5.76 13.89
C ILE A 251 -5.99 5.65 12.84
N GLY A 252 -6.52 4.45 12.59
CA GLY A 252 -7.49 4.21 11.51
C GLY A 252 -8.85 4.87 11.68
N GLN A 253 -9.17 5.42 12.85
CA GLN A 253 -10.39 6.22 13.07
C GLN A 253 -10.12 7.72 13.20
N VAL A 254 -8.86 8.16 13.05
CA VAL A 254 -8.48 9.59 13.10
C VAL A 254 -8.69 10.20 11.71
N GLU A 255 -9.81 10.89 11.53
CA GLU A 255 -10.24 11.40 10.22
C GLU A 255 -9.30 12.49 9.66
N GLU A 256 -8.67 13.28 10.53
CA GLU A 256 -7.72 14.31 10.13
C GLU A 256 -6.46 13.71 9.45
N LEU A 257 -6.04 12.51 9.87
CA LEU A 257 -4.89 11.81 9.28
C LEU A 257 -5.22 11.10 7.97
N LYS A 258 -6.48 11.09 7.53
CA LYS A 258 -6.93 10.51 6.24
C LYS A 258 -7.10 11.55 5.13
N LYS A 259 -6.79 12.82 5.41
CA LYS A 259 -7.02 13.91 4.45
C LYS A 259 -5.92 13.98 3.40
N ILE A 260 -6.34 14.31 2.18
CA ILE A 260 -5.49 14.75 1.09
C ILE A 260 -5.88 16.19 0.78
N VAL A 261 -4.92 17.10 0.82
CA VAL A 261 -5.13 18.53 0.56
C VAL A 261 -4.20 18.95 -0.57
N VAL A 262 -4.76 19.61 -1.59
CA VAL A 262 -4.01 20.18 -2.71
C VAL A 262 -4.07 21.70 -2.58
N THR A 263 -2.91 22.35 -2.70
CA THR A 263 -2.78 23.81 -2.86
C THR A 263 -2.04 24.10 -4.16
N ASP A 264 -1.89 25.38 -4.52
CA ASP A 264 -1.13 25.80 -5.71
C ASP A 264 0.35 25.41 -5.66
N HIS A 265 0.87 25.03 -4.49
CA HIS A 265 2.31 24.80 -4.28
C HIS A 265 2.64 23.41 -3.73
N ALA A 266 1.66 22.68 -3.17
CA ALA A 266 1.94 21.41 -2.52
C ALA A 266 0.74 20.46 -2.50
N LEU A 267 1.05 19.17 -2.52
CA LEU A 267 0.17 18.07 -2.18
C LEU A 267 0.51 17.60 -0.76
N THR A 268 -0.43 17.78 0.17
CA THR A 268 -0.32 17.32 1.56
C THR A 268 -1.15 16.06 1.76
N ILE A 269 -0.51 14.98 2.21
CA ILE A 269 -1.12 13.67 2.42
C ILE A 269 -1.01 13.32 3.91
N GLY A 270 -2.14 13.09 4.57
CA GLY A 270 -2.16 12.64 5.97
C GLY A 270 -1.53 11.25 6.14
N ALA A 271 -0.93 10.99 7.30
CA ALA A 271 -0.16 9.76 7.55
C ALA A 271 -0.98 8.46 7.48
N ASN A 272 -2.31 8.54 7.62
CA ASN A 272 -3.22 7.41 7.56
C ASN A 272 -3.93 7.27 6.19
N VAL A 273 -3.54 8.06 5.19
CA VAL A 273 -3.98 7.83 3.80
C VAL A 273 -3.38 6.52 3.29
N SER A 274 -4.23 5.67 2.71
CA SER A 274 -3.78 4.39 2.14
C SER A 274 -2.74 4.59 1.04
N LEU A 275 -1.89 3.60 0.82
CA LEU A 275 -0.95 3.62 -0.31
C LEU A 275 -1.70 3.68 -1.64
N SER A 276 -2.85 2.98 -1.79
CA SER A 276 -3.66 3.06 -3.00
C SER A 276 -4.03 4.51 -3.35
N ASP A 277 -4.59 5.25 -2.39
CA ASP A 277 -5.04 6.63 -2.62
C ASP A 277 -3.87 7.61 -2.77
N ALA A 278 -2.86 7.48 -1.91
CA ALA A 278 -1.72 8.38 -1.91
C ALA A 278 -0.94 8.26 -3.23
N LEU A 279 -0.66 7.04 -3.69
CA LEU A 279 0.13 6.82 -4.90
C LEU A 279 -0.66 7.23 -6.16
N ILE A 280 -1.97 6.97 -6.22
CA ILE A 280 -2.84 7.52 -7.29
C ILE A 280 -2.73 9.05 -7.31
N LYS A 281 -2.87 9.69 -6.14
CA LYS A 281 -2.89 11.14 -6.09
C LYS A 281 -1.54 11.77 -6.46
N ILE A 282 -0.44 11.13 -6.11
CA ILE A 282 0.89 11.56 -6.53
C ILE A 282 1.02 11.47 -8.06
N SER A 283 0.54 10.38 -8.66
CA SER A 283 0.60 10.19 -10.12
C SER A 283 -0.24 11.19 -10.91
N ASP A 284 -1.31 11.74 -10.34
CA ASP A 284 -2.09 12.84 -10.97
C ASP A 284 -1.19 14.04 -11.30
N PHE A 285 -0.20 14.33 -10.44
CA PHE A 285 0.73 15.47 -10.60
C PHE A 285 2.09 15.08 -11.15
N TYR A 286 2.48 13.81 -11.00
CA TYR A 286 3.75 13.25 -11.46
C TYR A 286 3.49 11.98 -12.27
N PRO A 287 3.13 12.07 -13.57
CA PRO A 287 2.77 10.89 -14.38
C PRO A 287 3.86 9.82 -14.43
N ASP A 288 5.13 10.21 -14.38
CA ASP A 288 6.28 9.30 -14.31
C ASP A 288 6.38 8.47 -13.01
N PHE A 289 5.50 8.74 -12.05
CA PHE A 289 5.33 7.96 -10.84
C PHE A 289 4.39 6.76 -11.04
N GLN A 290 3.60 6.73 -12.12
CA GLN A 290 2.56 5.73 -12.36
C GLN A 290 3.11 4.29 -12.43
N GLU A 291 4.31 4.09 -13.03
CA GLU A 291 4.94 2.77 -13.03
C GLU A 291 5.23 2.29 -11.60
N LEU A 292 5.80 3.18 -10.77
CA LEU A 292 6.09 2.87 -9.38
C LEU A 292 4.81 2.58 -8.61
N GLN A 293 3.76 3.40 -8.77
CA GLN A 293 2.43 3.14 -8.20
C GLN A 293 1.91 1.75 -8.56
N ARG A 294 1.97 1.37 -9.84
CA ARG A 294 1.48 0.07 -10.33
C ARG A 294 2.26 -1.06 -9.66
N ARG A 295 3.59 -0.93 -9.60
CA ARG A 295 4.51 -1.97 -9.12
C ARG A 295 4.77 -1.95 -7.61
N PHE A 296 4.24 -0.97 -6.89
CA PHE A 296 4.33 -0.89 -5.44
C PHE A 296 3.41 -1.94 -4.81
N ALA A 297 4.01 -2.94 -4.15
CA ALA A 297 3.31 -4.04 -3.48
C ALA A 297 2.18 -4.66 -4.33
N SER A 298 1.25 -5.37 -3.68
CA SER A 298 0.01 -5.85 -4.29
C SER A 298 -1.17 -4.94 -3.96
N MET A 299 -2.28 -5.08 -4.68
CA MET A 299 -3.51 -4.32 -4.38
C MET A 299 -4.00 -4.49 -2.92
N PRO A 300 -4.11 -5.72 -2.35
CA PRO A 300 -4.54 -5.87 -0.96
C PRO A 300 -3.62 -5.21 0.07
N ILE A 301 -2.30 -5.22 -0.19
CA ILE A 301 -1.31 -4.52 0.65
C ILE A 301 -1.46 -3.01 0.52
N LYS A 302 -1.61 -2.48 -0.71
CA LYS A 302 -1.79 -1.04 -0.92
C LYS A 302 -3.08 -0.49 -0.32
N ASN A 303 -4.14 -1.30 -0.33
CA ASN A 303 -5.44 -0.94 0.22
C ASN A 303 -5.43 -0.81 1.75
N ALA A 304 -4.61 -1.62 2.44
CA ALA A 304 -4.50 -1.60 3.88
C ALA A 304 -3.37 -0.67 4.36
N GLY A 305 -2.16 -0.82 3.82
CA GLY A 305 -0.98 -0.06 4.19
C GLY A 305 -1.13 1.43 3.91
N THR A 306 -0.47 2.28 4.70
CA THR A 306 -0.55 3.74 4.58
C THR A 306 0.78 4.33 4.16
N LEU A 307 0.76 5.49 3.50
CA LEU A 307 2.00 6.16 3.10
C LEU A 307 2.81 6.60 4.34
N GLY A 308 2.14 7.13 5.36
CA GLY A 308 2.81 7.50 6.61
C GLY A 308 3.43 6.31 7.34
N GLY A 309 2.76 5.15 7.34
CA GLY A 309 3.30 3.90 7.89
C GLY A 309 4.53 3.42 7.12
N ASN A 310 4.49 3.49 5.78
CA ASN A 310 5.62 3.11 4.93
C ASN A 310 6.86 4.01 5.17
N ILE A 311 6.65 5.33 5.29
CA ILE A 311 7.72 6.29 5.60
C ILE A 311 8.26 6.07 7.01
N ALA A 312 7.39 5.95 8.02
CA ALA A 312 7.78 5.77 9.41
C ALA A 312 8.52 4.44 9.66
N ASN A 313 8.19 3.39 8.90
CA ASN A 313 8.92 2.11 8.94
C ASN A 313 10.38 2.28 8.48
N GLY A 314 10.64 3.14 7.49
CA GLY A 314 11.99 3.49 7.05
C GLY A 314 12.79 2.32 6.49
N SER A 315 12.11 1.39 5.82
CA SER A 315 12.76 0.23 5.21
C SER A 315 13.82 0.67 4.18
N PRO A 316 15.06 0.13 4.22
CA PRO A 316 16.11 0.52 3.28
C PRO A 316 15.80 0.21 1.82
N ILE A 317 14.89 -0.75 1.61
CA ILE A 317 14.39 -1.25 0.33
C ILE A 317 12.98 -0.73 0.03
N GLY A 318 12.52 0.30 0.75
CA GLY A 318 11.22 0.93 0.52
C GLY A 318 11.17 1.62 -0.85
N ASP A 319 10.07 1.39 -1.56
CA ASP A 319 9.91 1.85 -2.95
C ASP A 319 9.52 3.34 -3.04
N SER A 320 8.79 3.88 -2.06
CA SER A 320 8.26 5.26 -2.15
C SER A 320 9.34 6.31 -1.88
N MET A 321 10.22 6.04 -0.92
CA MET A 321 11.15 7.04 -0.38
C MET A 321 12.10 7.62 -1.42
N PRO A 322 12.76 6.83 -2.32
CA PRO A 322 13.64 7.40 -3.34
C PRO A 322 12.93 8.46 -4.18
N ALA A 323 11.74 8.14 -4.70
CA ALA A 323 10.96 9.07 -5.50
C ALA A 323 10.56 10.32 -4.69
N LEU A 324 10.00 10.14 -3.50
CA LEU A 324 9.58 11.25 -2.64
C LEU A 324 10.76 12.17 -2.24
N ILE A 325 11.93 11.60 -1.96
CA ILE A 325 13.16 12.37 -1.68
C ILE A 325 13.52 13.24 -2.88
N THR A 326 13.56 12.67 -4.10
CA THR A 326 13.89 13.46 -5.30
C THR A 326 12.86 14.56 -5.58
N LEU A 327 11.59 14.33 -5.29
CA LEU A 327 10.56 15.35 -5.41
C LEU A 327 10.72 16.51 -4.40
N GLY A 328 11.52 16.36 -3.35
CA GLY A 328 11.71 17.38 -2.31
C GLY A 328 10.67 17.32 -1.20
N THR A 329 10.19 16.11 -0.91
CA THR A 329 9.15 15.88 0.08
C THR A 329 9.64 16.26 1.47
N ARG A 330 8.76 16.90 2.25
CA ARG A 330 8.97 17.25 3.66
C ARG A 330 7.93 16.52 4.51
N LEU A 331 8.25 16.27 5.77
CA LEU A 331 7.36 15.63 6.73
C LEU A 331 6.95 16.64 7.78
N ILE A 332 5.67 16.64 8.14
CA ILE A 332 5.16 17.30 9.35
C ILE A 332 5.16 16.26 10.46
N LEU A 333 6.00 16.47 11.46
CA LEU A 333 6.09 15.65 12.66
C LEU A 333 5.39 16.36 13.81
N ARG A 334 4.67 15.61 14.64
CA ARG A 334 3.87 16.15 15.75
C ARG A 334 4.19 15.48 17.08
N VAL A 335 4.24 16.29 18.14
CA VAL A 335 4.27 15.85 19.54
C VAL A 335 3.33 16.74 20.36
N GLY A 336 2.29 16.14 20.95
CA GLY A 336 1.24 16.91 21.62
C GLY A 336 0.56 17.90 20.67
N GLU A 337 0.65 19.19 20.98
CA GLU A 337 0.11 20.27 20.13
C GLU A 337 1.16 20.91 19.20
N GLN A 338 2.44 20.56 19.39
CA GLN A 338 3.54 21.14 18.65
C GLN A 338 3.80 20.33 17.37
N THR A 339 4.12 21.06 16.30
CA THR A 339 4.57 20.46 15.05
C THR A 339 5.93 21.01 14.66
N ARG A 340 6.70 20.21 13.94
CA ARG A 340 7.92 20.63 13.26
C ARG A 340 8.00 19.98 11.89
N GLU A 341 8.82 20.57 11.05
CA GLU A 341 9.02 20.08 9.70
C GLU A 341 10.45 19.58 9.51
N ILE A 342 10.62 18.54 8.69
CA ILE A 342 11.92 18.00 8.32
C ILE A 342 11.90 17.53 6.86
N ALA A 343 13.01 17.66 6.14
CA ALA A 343 13.16 17.04 4.83
C ALA A 343 13.10 15.51 4.96
N LEU A 344 12.50 14.82 3.99
CA LEU A 344 12.34 13.36 4.05
C LEU A 344 13.70 12.64 4.09
N GLU A 345 14.72 13.15 3.39
CA GLU A 345 16.07 12.57 3.44
C GLU A 345 16.74 12.66 4.82
N ASP A 346 16.40 13.66 5.63
CA ASP A 346 16.96 13.87 6.96
C ASP A 346 16.19 13.09 8.05
N PHE A 347 15.05 12.50 7.69
CA PHE A 347 14.25 11.69 8.60
C PHE A 347 14.91 10.35 8.95
N TYR A 348 15.72 9.79 8.04
CA TYR A 348 16.39 8.50 8.22
C TYR A 348 17.83 8.70 8.70
N LEU A 349 18.11 8.31 9.94
CA LEU A 349 19.42 8.51 10.56
C LEU A 349 20.37 7.32 10.34
N ASP A 350 19.81 6.10 10.37
CA ASP A 350 20.55 4.84 10.25
C ASP A 350 19.54 3.69 10.02
N TYR A 351 20.02 2.46 9.87
CA TYR A 351 19.19 1.27 9.75
C TYR A 351 18.16 1.18 10.89
N GLN A 352 16.86 1.24 10.53
CA GLN A 352 15.74 1.25 11.48
C GLN A 352 15.80 2.37 12.55
N LYS A 353 16.51 3.47 12.28
CA LYS A 353 16.55 4.66 13.17
C LYS A 353 16.03 5.88 12.42
N THR A 354 15.05 6.53 13.02
CA THR A 354 14.43 7.75 12.49
C THR A 354 14.73 8.97 13.36
N ALA A 355 14.53 10.16 12.83
CA ALA A 355 14.64 11.43 13.54
C ALA A 355 13.46 11.74 14.49
N LEU A 356 12.51 10.81 14.67
CA LEU A 356 11.39 10.95 15.60
C LEU A 356 11.88 11.12 17.05
N GLN A 357 11.35 12.13 17.73
CA GLN A 357 11.50 12.28 19.17
C GLN A 357 10.53 11.37 19.94
N LEU A 358 10.79 11.17 21.23
CA LEU A 358 9.90 10.37 22.08
C LEU A 358 8.49 10.97 22.11
N GLY A 359 7.46 10.16 21.82
CA GLY A 359 6.08 10.64 21.71
C GLY A 359 5.75 11.38 20.40
N GLU A 360 6.72 11.56 19.50
CA GLU A 360 6.48 12.14 18.19
C GLU A 360 5.89 11.10 17.22
N PHE A 361 5.18 11.58 16.19
CA PHE A 361 4.68 10.79 15.08
C PHE A 361 4.65 11.61 13.78
N VAL A 362 4.59 10.92 12.64
CA VAL A 362 4.35 11.56 11.34
C VAL A 362 2.88 11.93 11.24
N GLU A 363 2.58 13.23 11.13
CA GLU A 363 1.20 13.72 10.91
C GLU A 363 0.87 13.74 9.41
N ALA A 364 1.77 14.30 8.60
CA ALA A 364 1.54 14.48 7.17
C ALA A 364 2.83 14.47 6.34
N ILE A 365 2.66 14.18 5.06
CA ILE A 365 3.67 14.16 4.00
C ILE A 365 3.36 15.34 3.06
N VAL A 366 4.32 16.23 2.84
CA VAL A 366 4.15 17.43 2.02
C VAL A 366 5.05 17.34 0.79
N ILE A 367 4.43 17.14 -0.38
CA ILE A 367 5.12 16.99 -1.67
C ILE A 367 4.97 18.32 -2.41
N PRO A 368 6.07 19.02 -2.75
CA PRO A 368 5.99 20.23 -3.57
C PRO A 368 5.33 19.93 -4.90
N LEU A 369 4.52 20.85 -5.44
CA LEU A 369 3.95 20.76 -6.78
C LEU A 369 4.74 21.66 -7.74
N ARG A 370 4.83 21.22 -9.00
CA ARG A 370 5.58 21.89 -10.07
C ARG A 370 4.72 22.09 -11.32
N GLU A 371 3.44 22.39 -11.13
CA GLU A 371 2.47 22.48 -12.24
C GLU A 371 2.95 23.50 -13.30
N GLY A 372 2.89 23.10 -14.56
CA GLY A 372 3.35 23.92 -15.69
C GLY A 372 4.87 24.00 -15.89
N GLN A 373 5.71 23.40 -15.02
CA GLN A 373 7.17 23.40 -15.20
C GLN A 373 7.62 22.28 -16.15
N THR A 374 7.57 22.53 -17.46
CA THR A 374 7.99 21.56 -18.50
C THR A 374 9.50 21.23 -18.49
N ARG A 375 10.28 22.09 -17.83
CA ARG A 375 11.74 21.96 -17.64
C ARG A 375 12.12 21.17 -16.38
N PHE A 376 11.15 20.78 -15.55
CA PHE A 376 11.38 19.79 -14.50
C PHE A 376 11.34 18.38 -15.12
N LYS A 377 12.39 17.60 -14.88
CA LYS A 377 12.52 16.22 -15.34
C LYS A 377 12.49 15.30 -14.12
N PHE A 378 11.72 14.22 -14.20
CA PHE A 378 11.61 13.22 -13.15
C PHE A 378 11.41 11.84 -13.77
N ALA A 379 12.02 10.82 -13.16
CA ALA A 379 11.68 9.43 -13.43
C ALA A 379 11.92 8.56 -12.19
N SER A 380 11.17 7.46 -12.10
CA SER A 380 11.36 6.43 -11.09
C SER A 380 11.45 5.05 -11.75
N TYR A 381 12.31 4.18 -11.21
CA TYR A 381 12.57 2.85 -11.74
C TYR A 381 12.63 1.82 -10.63
N LYS A 382 11.74 0.82 -10.68
CA LYS A 382 11.75 -0.33 -9.78
C LYS A 382 12.34 -1.55 -10.47
N ILE A 383 13.39 -2.14 -9.90
CA ILE A 383 14.02 -3.35 -10.42
C ILE A 383 13.91 -4.44 -9.36
N ALA A 384 13.28 -5.56 -9.74
CA ALA A 384 13.02 -6.72 -8.90
C ALA A 384 13.06 -7.99 -9.76
N LYS A 385 12.99 -9.18 -9.15
CA LYS A 385 13.01 -10.45 -9.90
C LYS A 385 11.68 -10.75 -10.57
N ARG A 386 10.58 -10.24 -10.01
CA ARG A 386 9.23 -10.28 -10.59
C ARG A 386 8.70 -8.87 -10.83
N PHE A 387 7.80 -8.74 -11.78
CA PHE A 387 7.23 -7.45 -12.15
C PHE A 387 6.29 -6.91 -11.05
N GLU A 388 5.44 -7.78 -10.52
CA GLU A 388 4.49 -7.54 -9.42
C GLU A 388 4.89 -8.35 -8.17
N GLN A 389 4.38 -7.96 -7.00
CA GLN A 389 4.58 -8.65 -5.71
C GLN A 389 6.03 -8.99 -5.36
N ASP A 390 6.95 -8.07 -5.61
CA ASP A 390 8.36 -8.32 -5.27
C ASP A 390 8.98 -7.10 -4.62
N ILE A 391 9.92 -7.40 -3.74
CA ILE A 391 10.75 -6.41 -3.07
C ILE A 391 11.85 -5.99 -4.03
N SER A 392 12.09 -4.69 -4.10
CA SER A 392 13.12 -4.14 -4.96
C SER A 392 14.51 -4.69 -4.66
N ALA A 393 15.20 -5.12 -5.72
CA ALA A 393 16.64 -5.18 -5.75
C ALA A 393 17.21 -3.75 -5.77
N VAL A 394 16.69 -2.88 -6.64
CA VAL A 394 17.02 -1.46 -6.68
C VAL A 394 15.75 -0.68 -6.98
N CYS A 395 15.45 0.33 -6.17
CA CYS A 395 14.45 1.34 -6.52
C CYS A 395 15.18 2.67 -6.70
N ALA A 396 15.15 3.23 -7.90
CA ALA A 396 15.85 4.45 -8.25
C ALA A 396 14.86 5.57 -8.54
N ALA A 397 15.21 6.79 -8.18
CA ALA A 397 14.52 7.97 -8.67
C ALA A 397 15.53 9.07 -8.95
N ILE A 398 15.29 9.81 -10.02
CA ILE A 398 16.15 10.91 -10.48
C ILE A 398 15.25 12.08 -10.84
N SER A 399 15.63 13.28 -10.41
CA SER A 399 15.03 14.52 -10.87
C SER A 399 16.05 15.62 -11.08
N CYS A 400 15.75 16.54 -11.99
CA CYS A 400 16.50 17.78 -12.16
C CYS A 400 15.60 18.85 -12.76
N GLU A 401 16.01 20.10 -12.66
CA GLU A 401 15.43 21.22 -13.41
C GLU A 401 16.44 21.67 -14.47
N LEU A 402 15.95 22.15 -15.61
CA LEU A 402 16.76 22.67 -16.70
C LEU A 402 16.54 24.17 -16.84
N ASP A 403 17.61 24.96 -16.87
CA ASP A 403 17.51 26.38 -17.22
C ASP A 403 17.32 26.57 -18.73
N ASN A 404 17.25 27.80 -19.25
CA ASN A 404 16.99 28.04 -20.67
C ASN A 404 18.06 27.48 -21.62
N ASP A 405 19.27 27.22 -21.12
CA ASP A 405 20.39 26.68 -21.87
C ASP A 405 20.55 25.16 -21.62
N ASP A 406 19.51 24.47 -21.13
CA ASP A 406 19.52 23.04 -20.80
C ASP A 406 20.57 22.66 -19.72
N VAL A 407 21.07 23.64 -18.96
CA VAL A 407 21.95 23.38 -17.81
C VAL A 407 21.10 22.87 -16.65
N THR A 408 21.51 21.75 -16.06
CA THR A 408 20.80 21.16 -14.93
C THR A 408 21.12 21.85 -13.62
N TYR A 409 20.07 22.09 -12.83
CA TYR A 409 20.16 22.51 -11.43
C TYR A 409 19.15 21.74 -10.58
N ASN A 410 19.31 21.79 -9.25
CA ASN A 410 18.49 21.00 -8.30
C ASN A 410 18.53 19.49 -8.63
N VAL A 411 19.68 18.96 -9.02
CA VAL A 411 19.84 17.54 -9.34
C VAL A 411 19.69 16.72 -8.07
N ARG A 412 18.76 15.76 -8.10
CA ARG A 412 18.52 14.81 -7.01
C ARG A 412 18.46 13.41 -7.56
N ILE A 413 19.27 12.53 -7.00
CA ILE A 413 19.38 11.14 -7.37
C ILE A 413 19.27 10.35 -6.07
N ALA A 414 18.26 9.49 -5.93
CA ALA A 414 18.09 8.68 -4.72
C ALA A 414 17.85 7.22 -5.07
N PHE A 415 18.31 6.35 -4.18
CA PHE A 415 18.15 4.91 -4.32
C PHE A 415 17.68 4.26 -3.01
N GLY A 416 16.81 3.25 -3.16
CA GLY A 416 16.49 2.24 -2.16
C GLY A 416 17.19 0.92 -2.52
N GLY A 417 17.55 0.15 -1.49
CA GLY A 417 18.30 -1.11 -1.63
C GLY A 417 19.80 -0.94 -1.90
N MET A 418 20.32 0.29 -1.82
CA MET A 418 21.73 0.62 -2.08
C MET A 418 22.53 0.96 -0.81
N ALA A 419 21.85 1.19 0.31
CA ALA A 419 22.43 1.53 1.61
C ALA A 419 21.52 1.05 2.76
N ALA A 420 21.94 1.31 4.00
CA ALA A 420 21.19 1.04 5.22
C ALA A 420 19.91 1.88 5.37
N ILE A 421 19.74 2.92 4.55
CA ILE A 421 18.57 3.79 4.48
C ILE A 421 18.33 4.18 3.00
N PRO A 422 17.12 4.63 2.61
CA PRO A 422 16.94 5.35 1.36
C PRO A 422 17.84 6.59 1.36
N LYS A 423 18.70 6.74 0.35
CA LYS A 423 19.80 7.71 0.40
C LYS A 423 20.05 8.36 -0.95
N ARG A 424 20.39 9.64 -0.93
CA ARG A 424 20.83 10.43 -2.10
C ARG A 424 22.27 10.10 -2.54
N ALA A 425 22.51 10.19 -3.84
CA ALA A 425 23.79 9.95 -4.49
C ALA A 425 24.55 11.28 -4.71
N LYS A 426 25.01 11.89 -3.61
CA LYS A 426 25.57 13.25 -3.63
C LYS A 426 26.80 13.39 -4.53
N TYR A 427 27.65 12.37 -4.63
CA TYR A 427 28.81 12.41 -5.53
C TYR A 427 28.38 12.38 -7.00
N ALA A 428 27.40 11.54 -7.35
CA ALA A 428 26.82 11.52 -8.70
C ALA A 428 26.05 12.82 -9.03
N GLU A 429 25.30 13.38 -8.08
CA GLU A 429 24.59 14.66 -8.23
C GLU A 429 25.57 15.80 -8.55
N ALA A 430 26.69 15.88 -7.82
CA ALA A 430 27.69 16.93 -8.00
C ALA A 430 28.37 16.96 -9.38
N ILE A 431 28.37 15.84 -10.11
CA ILE A 431 28.91 15.76 -11.47
C ILE A 431 27.96 16.39 -12.49
N LEU A 432 26.65 16.32 -12.24
CA LEU A 432 25.62 16.80 -13.15
C LEU A 432 25.16 18.23 -12.80
N GLU A 433 25.24 18.63 -11.53
CA GLU A 433 24.84 19.97 -11.09
C GLU A 433 25.61 21.07 -11.83
N GLY A 434 24.89 22.04 -12.38
CA GLY A 434 25.46 23.16 -13.13
C GLY A 434 26.04 22.79 -14.51
N GLN A 435 25.68 21.63 -15.07
CA GLN A 435 26.15 21.17 -16.39
C GLN A 435 25.00 20.92 -17.37
N GLN A 436 25.27 20.98 -18.67
CA GLN A 436 24.39 20.31 -19.65
C GLN A 436 24.69 18.82 -19.63
N ILE A 437 23.69 17.96 -19.39
CA ILE A 437 23.92 16.52 -19.28
C ILE A 437 24.33 15.93 -20.64
N THR A 438 25.55 15.40 -20.73
CA THR A 438 26.07 14.65 -21.87
C THR A 438 26.25 13.16 -21.56
N ALA A 439 26.45 12.34 -22.58
CA ALA A 439 26.74 10.91 -22.41
C ALA A 439 28.02 10.69 -21.58
N GLU A 440 29.05 11.51 -21.76
CA GLU A 440 30.31 11.45 -21.02
C GLU A 440 30.09 11.77 -19.53
N LEU A 441 29.29 12.79 -19.21
CA LEU A 441 28.95 13.15 -17.84
C LEU A 441 28.13 12.06 -17.15
N ILE A 442 27.23 11.39 -17.88
CA ILE A 442 26.50 10.22 -17.35
C ILE A 442 27.47 9.09 -16.99
N VAL A 443 28.47 8.79 -17.81
CA VAL A 443 29.49 7.78 -17.49
C VAL A 443 30.28 8.17 -16.23
N GLN A 444 30.61 9.45 -16.05
CA GLN A 444 31.28 9.93 -14.84
C GLN A 444 30.37 9.81 -13.61
N ALA A 445 29.11 10.23 -13.70
CA ALA A 445 28.13 10.09 -12.62
C ALA A 445 27.89 8.63 -12.23
N GLN A 446 27.84 7.72 -13.22
CA GLN A 446 27.78 6.27 -12.99
C GLN A 446 28.99 5.76 -12.19
N GLN A 447 30.20 6.22 -12.49
CA GLN A 447 31.40 5.84 -11.75
C GLN A 447 31.35 6.33 -10.29
N ALA A 448 30.86 7.56 -10.08
CA ALA A 448 30.73 8.18 -8.76
C ALA A 448 29.76 7.45 -7.82
N LEU A 449 28.78 6.69 -8.34
CA LEU A 449 27.88 5.88 -7.51
C LEU A 449 28.60 4.90 -6.57
N SER A 450 29.81 4.46 -6.92
CA SER A 450 30.63 3.60 -6.04
C SER A 450 31.17 4.32 -4.80
N GLN A 451 31.22 5.66 -4.81
CA GLN A 451 31.56 6.49 -3.66
C GLN A 451 30.33 6.77 -2.80
N ASP A 452 29.15 6.85 -3.42
CA ASP A 452 27.88 7.05 -2.73
C ASP A 452 27.40 5.81 -1.95
N TYR A 453 27.65 4.63 -2.51
CA TYR A 453 27.03 3.37 -2.07
C TYR A 453 28.00 2.20 -1.96
N GLN A 454 27.77 1.38 -0.93
CA GLN A 454 28.36 0.05 -0.75
C GLN A 454 27.23 -0.93 -0.42
N PRO A 455 26.45 -1.38 -1.44
CA PRO A 455 25.30 -2.24 -1.19
C PRO A 455 25.73 -3.61 -0.67
N LEU A 456 24.85 -4.25 0.10
CA LEU A 456 25.05 -5.61 0.60
C LEU A 456 24.54 -6.66 -0.40
N ASP A 457 25.14 -7.85 -0.35
CA ASP A 457 24.56 -9.05 -0.95
C ASP A 457 23.40 -9.56 -0.09
N ASP A 458 22.28 -9.93 -0.71
CA ASP A 458 21.18 -10.64 -0.03
C ASP A 458 20.39 -11.54 -0.99
N GLY A 459 19.31 -12.15 -0.50
CA GLY A 459 18.43 -13.01 -1.30
C GLY A 459 17.76 -12.33 -2.49
N ARG A 460 17.79 -10.99 -2.59
CA ARG A 460 17.14 -10.21 -3.67
C ARG A 460 18.13 -9.91 -4.79
N ALA A 461 19.36 -9.51 -4.46
CA ALA A 461 20.42 -9.26 -5.45
C ALA A 461 21.81 -9.16 -4.82
N SER A 462 22.84 -9.44 -5.63
CA SER A 462 24.22 -9.18 -5.25
C SER A 462 24.55 -7.67 -5.28
N SER A 463 25.53 -7.28 -4.49
CA SER A 463 26.09 -5.93 -4.43
C SER A 463 26.53 -5.43 -5.82
N ALA A 464 27.25 -6.28 -6.57
CA ALA A 464 27.70 -5.98 -7.93
C ALA A 464 26.54 -5.74 -8.90
N TYR A 465 25.49 -6.57 -8.84
CA TYR A 465 24.30 -6.40 -9.68
C TYR A 465 23.56 -5.10 -9.33
N ARG A 466 23.39 -4.81 -8.03
CA ARG A 466 22.76 -3.57 -7.55
C ARG A 466 23.46 -2.32 -8.09
N LEU A 467 24.79 -2.25 -7.97
CA LEU A 467 25.60 -1.15 -8.53
C LEU A 467 25.49 -1.05 -10.05
N HIS A 468 25.54 -2.17 -10.76
CA HIS A 468 25.41 -2.18 -12.21
C HIS A 468 24.04 -1.66 -12.68
N VAL A 469 22.96 -2.12 -12.05
CA VAL A 469 21.59 -1.66 -12.33
C VAL A 469 21.43 -0.17 -12.02
N ALA A 470 21.95 0.31 -10.88
CA ALA A 470 21.88 1.71 -10.52
C ALA A 470 22.53 2.63 -11.57
N LYS A 471 23.68 2.22 -12.14
CA LYS A 471 24.32 2.91 -13.26
C LYS A 471 23.43 2.95 -14.52
N ASN A 472 22.80 1.82 -14.84
CA ASN A 472 21.89 1.74 -15.99
C ASN A 472 20.63 2.59 -15.80
N CYS A 473 20.14 2.79 -14.58
CA CYS A 473 19.05 3.73 -14.30
C CYS A 473 19.42 5.17 -14.65
N LEU A 474 20.66 5.61 -14.40
CA LEU A 474 21.14 6.93 -14.84
C LEU A 474 21.17 7.05 -16.36
N GLN A 475 21.68 6.02 -17.05
CA GLN A 475 21.67 5.98 -18.51
C GLN A 475 20.24 6.08 -19.07
N ARG A 476 19.32 5.33 -18.46
CA ARG A 476 17.91 5.31 -18.85
C ARG A 476 17.26 6.67 -18.67
N PHE A 477 17.50 7.35 -17.54
CA PHE A 477 17.01 8.72 -17.32
C PHE A 477 17.53 9.69 -18.37
N TYR A 478 18.83 9.62 -18.70
CA TYR A 478 19.40 10.46 -19.74
C TYR A 478 18.69 10.28 -21.09
N VAL A 479 18.48 9.03 -21.52
CA VAL A 479 17.81 8.74 -22.79
C VAL A 479 16.34 9.14 -22.78
N GLU A 480 15.61 8.80 -21.71
CA GLU A 480 14.14 9.01 -21.62
C GLU A 480 13.76 10.47 -21.33
N LYS A 481 14.55 11.19 -20.52
CA LYS A 481 14.14 12.48 -19.95
C LYS A 481 14.96 13.68 -20.39
N ILE A 482 16.22 13.46 -20.79
CA ILE A 482 17.09 14.53 -21.29
C ILE A 482 17.06 14.54 -22.82
N LEU A 483 17.42 13.43 -23.47
CA LEU A 483 17.40 13.33 -24.93
C LEU A 483 15.98 13.27 -25.51
N SER A 484 15.00 12.82 -24.72
CA SER A 484 13.61 12.59 -25.15
C SER A 484 13.49 11.67 -26.37
N GLN A 485 14.30 10.60 -26.43
CA GLN A 485 14.20 9.60 -27.50
C GLN A 485 12.96 8.71 -27.30
N THR A 486 12.33 8.29 -28.40
CA THR A 486 10.92 7.92 -28.40
C THR A 486 10.61 6.48 -27.99
N ILE A 487 11.60 5.59 -27.83
CA ILE A 487 11.32 4.20 -27.41
C ILE A 487 12.46 3.58 -26.60
N THR A 488 12.20 3.29 -25.33
CA THR A 488 13.15 2.62 -24.41
C THR A 488 12.55 1.39 -23.73
N ARG A 489 11.27 1.09 -24.00
CA ARG A 489 10.53 -0.01 -23.35
C ARG A 489 10.03 -0.99 -24.39
N VAL A 490 10.17 -2.29 -24.08
CA VAL A 490 9.68 -3.37 -24.95
C VAL A 490 8.16 -3.32 -25.12
N ASN A 491 7.42 -2.90 -24.10
CA ASN A 491 5.96 -2.77 -24.22
C ASN A 491 5.57 -1.69 -25.23
N ASP A 492 6.33 -0.60 -25.30
CA ASP A 492 6.09 0.47 -26.27
C ASP A 492 6.39 -0.05 -27.70
N LEU A 493 7.42 -0.90 -27.84
CA LEU A 493 7.71 -1.63 -29.08
C LEU A 493 6.56 -2.59 -29.47
N ILE A 494 6.02 -3.36 -28.53
CA ILE A 494 4.91 -4.29 -28.79
C ILE A 494 3.65 -3.51 -29.22
N ALA A 495 3.30 -2.44 -28.50
CA ALA A 495 2.16 -1.61 -28.83
C ALA A 495 2.26 -0.97 -30.23
N MET A 496 3.48 -0.69 -30.70
CA MET A 496 3.70 -0.19 -32.07
C MET A 496 3.55 -1.25 -33.16
N VAL A 497 3.65 -2.55 -32.82
CA VAL A 497 3.55 -3.67 -33.76
C VAL A 497 2.14 -4.30 -33.75
N GLU A 498 1.35 -4.07 -32.71
CA GLU A 498 -0.04 -4.53 -32.58
C GLU A 498 -1.09 -3.55 -33.15
N ILE A 499 -0.66 -2.43 -33.77
CA ILE A 499 -1.48 -1.52 -34.60
C ILE A 499 -1.30 -1.92 -36.07
#